data_AF-A0A8H7ZN57-F1
#
_entry.id   AF-A0A8H7ZN57-F1
#
_cell.length_a   1.000
_cell.length_b   1.000
_cell.length_c   1.000
_cell.angle_alpha   90.00
_cell.angle_beta   90.00
_cell.angle_gamma   90.00
#
_symmetry.space_group_name_H-M   'P 1'
#
loop_
_entity.id
_entity.type
_entity.pdbx_description
1 polymer ?
#
loop_
_entity_poly.entity_id
_entity_poly.type
_entity_poly.pdbx_seq_one_letter_code
_entity_poly.pdbx_strand_id
1 'polypeptide(L)'
;MVRFAVLQASPLADVHVVASSYVAGCARIQLQESVLDYAFAKLGVDTHGVHHPVLITEPFCNPPAARRSMSELLFEGYAVPSVSYGVDSLFSYYQNGLSFDGGLIVAPGHTATHVVPIVGGKPDIEQCKR
;
A
#
# COMPACT_ATOMS: atom_id res chain seq x y z
N MET A 1 -14.57 -7.46 8.21
CA MET A 1 -14.73 -7.46 6.75
C MET A 1 -13.76 -6.43 6.19
N VAL A 2 -12.52 -6.85 5.90
CA VAL A 2 -11.52 -5.98 5.27
C VAL A 2 -12.04 -5.68 3.88
N ARG A 3 -12.60 -4.49 3.67
CA ARG A 3 -12.78 -3.99 2.31
C ARG A 3 -11.37 -3.88 1.75
N PHE A 4 -11.02 -4.80 0.84
CA PHE A 4 -9.93 -4.58 -0.10
C PHE A 4 -10.30 -3.33 -0.87
N ALA A 5 -9.86 -2.18 -0.36
CA ALA A 5 -9.95 -0.94 -1.06
C ALA A 5 -8.90 -1.03 -2.16
N VAL A 6 -9.28 -1.66 -3.28
CA VAL A 6 -8.99 -1.03 -4.57
C VAL A 6 -9.66 0.33 -4.45
N LEU A 7 -8.94 1.29 -3.87
CA LEU A 7 -9.28 2.69 -4.03
C LEU A 7 -9.14 2.90 -5.53
N GLN A 8 -10.25 2.79 -6.24
CA GLN A 8 -10.40 3.56 -7.47
C GLN A 8 -10.23 5.01 -7.01
N ALA A 9 -8.99 5.50 -7.09
CA ALA A 9 -8.74 6.91 -7.15
C ALA A 9 -9.69 7.45 -8.22
N SER A 10 -10.29 8.61 -7.93
CA SER A 10 -11.17 9.38 -8.81
C SER A 10 -10.93 9.14 -10.32
N PRO A 11 -11.97 9.16 -11.18
CA PRO A 11 -11.89 8.91 -12.62
C PRO A 11 -10.99 9.91 -13.43
N LEU A 12 -10.22 10.75 -12.75
CA LEU A 12 -9.28 11.73 -13.28
C LEU A 12 -7.81 11.42 -12.94
N ALA A 13 -7.54 10.36 -12.18
CA ALA A 13 -6.19 9.97 -11.81
C ALA A 13 -5.97 8.52 -12.23
N ASP A 14 -5.28 8.32 -13.35
CA ASP A 14 -4.82 7.03 -13.85
C ASP A 14 -3.75 6.45 -12.91
N VAL A 15 -4.13 6.13 -11.66
CA VAL A 15 -3.26 5.62 -10.61
C VAL A 15 -3.59 4.15 -10.40
N HIS A 16 -2.65 3.28 -10.73
CA HIS A 16 -2.80 1.85 -10.47
C HIS A 16 -2.43 1.58 -9.01
N VAL A 17 -3.44 1.29 -8.19
CA VAL A 17 -3.25 0.92 -6.79
C VAL A 17 -2.96 -0.58 -6.73
N VAL A 18 -1.73 -0.94 -6.35
CA VAL A 18 -1.35 -2.34 -6.17
C VAL A 18 -1.22 -2.64 -4.68
N ALA A 19 -2.23 -3.32 -4.15
CA ALA A 19 -2.23 -3.77 -2.76
C ALA A 19 -1.31 -5.00 -2.63
N SER A 20 -0.12 -4.82 -2.05
CA SER A 20 0.75 -5.95 -1.73
C SER A 20 0.61 -6.31 -0.25
N SER A 21 -0.19 -7.33 0.05
CA SER A 21 -0.50 -7.77 1.42
C SER A 21 0.54 -8.75 2.02
N TYR A 22 1.73 -8.88 1.44
CA TYR A 22 2.81 -9.68 2.01
C TYR A 22 4.02 -8.82 2.38
N VAL A 23 4.10 -8.46 3.66
CA VAL A 23 5.36 -8.04 4.27
C VAL A 23 5.54 -8.79 5.58
N ALA A 24 6.49 -9.72 5.55
CA ALA A 24 7.26 -10.12 6.72
C ALA A 24 8.65 -10.56 6.24
N GLY A 25 9.49 -9.56 5.96
CA GLY A 25 10.95 -9.68 5.84
C GLY A 25 11.45 -10.18 4.48
N CYS A 26 12.16 -9.32 3.74
CA CYS A 26 13.34 -9.57 2.89
C CYS A 26 13.43 -10.80 1.94
N ALA A 27 12.49 -11.74 1.94
CA ALA A 27 12.84 -13.13 1.68
C ALA A 27 12.80 -13.52 0.20
N ARG A 28 12.05 -12.79 -0.66
CA ARG A 28 12.05 -13.08 -2.10
C ARG A 28 11.44 -11.98 -2.97
N ILE A 29 12.27 -11.00 -3.39
CA ILE A 29 11.86 -9.96 -4.35
C ILE A 29 11.34 -10.57 -5.67
N GLN A 30 11.89 -11.72 -6.08
CA GLN A 30 11.48 -12.45 -7.29
C GLN A 30 10.01 -12.90 -7.24
N LEU A 31 9.49 -13.23 -6.06
CA LEU A 31 8.07 -13.60 -5.93
C LEU A 31 7.18 -12.37 -6.03
N GLN A 32 7.62 -11.24 -5.47
CA GLN A 32 6.91 -9.97 -5.62
C GLN A 32 6.83 -9.55 -7.10
N GLU A 33 7.94 -9.67 -7.83
CA GLU A 33 7.98 -9.46 -9.29
C GLU A 33 6.95 -10.35 -10.02
N SER A 34 6.94 -11.67 -9.78
CA SER A 34 5.95 -12.55 -10.42
C SER A 34 4.48 -12.19 -10.10
N VAL A 35 4.21 -11.73 -8.88
CA VAL A 35 2.86 -11.29 -8.48
C VAL A 35 2.50 -9.96 -9.16
N LEU A 36 3.45 -9.04 -9.27
CA LEU A 36 3.28 -7.77 -9.96
C LEU A 36 3.07 -7.97 -11.47
N ASP A 37 3.83 -8.87 -12.10
CA ASP A 37 3.65 -9.23 -13.50
C ASP A 37 2.24 -9.73 -13.78
N TYR A 38 1.76 -10.65 -12.93
CA TYR A 38 0.40 -11.15 -13.04
C TYR A 38 -0.65 -10.05 -12.84
N ALA A 39 -0.44 -9.16 -11.85
CA ALA A 39 -1.35 -8.05 -11.58
C ALA A 39 -1.41 -7.07 -12.76
N PHE A 40 -0.25 -6.64 -13.29
CA PHE A 40 -0.17 -5.72 -14.42
C PHE A 40 -0.75 -6.32 -15.70
N ALA A 41 -0.48 -7.61 -15.96
CA ALA A 41 -1.10 -8.32 -17.08
C ALA A 41 -2.63 -8.38 -16.96
N LYS A 42 -3.18 -8.54 -15.75
CA LYS A 42 -4.63 -8.53 -15.52
C LYS A 42 -5.25 -7.14 -15.56
N LEU A 43 -4.47 -6.10 -15.29
CA LEU A 43 -4.88 -4.70 -15.42
C LEU A 43 -4.81 -4.19 -16.87
N GLY A 44 -4.34 -5.01 -17.82
CA GLY A 44 -4.21 -4.63 -19.23
C GLY A 44 -3.01 -3.71 -19.51
N VAL A 45 -2.00 -3.74 -18.65
CA VAL A 45 -0.72 -3.06 -18.91
C VAL A 45 0.09 -3.97 -19.86
N ASP A 46 -0.21 -3.87 -21.15
CA ASP A 46 0.43 -4.68 -22.20
C ASP A 46 1.77 -4.08 -22.69
N THR A 47 2.21 -2.97 -22.10
CA THR A 47 3.45 -2.27 -22.42
C THR A 47 4.64 -2.82 -21.63
N HIS A 48 5.85 -2.67 -22.18
CA HIS A 48 7.11 -3.05 -21.53
C HIS A 48 7.42 -2.32 -20.20
N GLY A 49 6.58 -1.37 -19.79
CA GLY A 49 6.70 -0.63 -18.54
C GLY A 49 5.36 -0.04 -18.11
N VAL A 50 5.28 0.37 -16.84
CA VAL A 50 4.08 0.92 -16.22
C VAL A 50 4.15 2.45 -16.28
N HIS A 51 3.55 3.05 -17.31
CA HIS A 51 3.58 4.52 -17.53
C HIS A 51 2.62 5.34 -16.63
N HIS A 52 2.27 4.81 -15.46
CA HIS A 52 1.24 5.35 -14.59
C HIS A 52 1.81 5.45 -13.17
N PRO A 53 1.42 6.46 -12.37
CA PRO A 53 1.76 6.48 -10.96
C PRO A 53 1.25 5.22 -10.25
N VAL A 54 2.08 4.65 -9.37
CA VAL A 54 1.73 3.45 -8.60
C VAL A 54 1.64 3.80 -7.11
N LEU A 55 0.55 3.36 -6.48
CA LEU A 55 0.39 3.39 -5.03
C LEU A 55 0.52 1.97 -4.49
N ILE A 56 1.48 1.75 -3.59
CA ILE A 56 1.70 0.46 -2.93
C ILE A 56 1.35 0.55 -1.45
N THR A 57 0.58 -0.44 -0.97
CA THR A 57 0.34 -0.60 0.46
C THR A 57 1.49 -1.34 1.14
N GLU A 58 1.91 -0.86 2.32
CA GLU A 58 2.91 -1.51 3.16
C GLU A 58 2.42 -1.59 4.61
N PRO A 59 2.95 -2.51 5.45
CA PRO A 59 2.56 -2.58 6.85
C PRO A 59 3.15 -1.43 7.65
N PHE A 60 2.64 -1.26 8.86
CA PHE A 60 3.29 -0.43 9.86
C PHE A 60 4.74 -0.88 10.10
N CYS A 61 5.64 0.09 10.18
CA CYS A 61 7.06 -0.11 10.50
C CYS A 61 7.80 -1.07 9.54
N ASN A 62 7.52 -0.97 8.23
CA ASN A 62 8.24 -1.72 7.20
C ASN A 62 9.76 -1.42 7.25
N PRO A 63 10.65 -2.43 7.27
CA PRO A 63 12.09 -2.21 7.26
C PRO A 63 12.54 -1.39 6.04
N PRO A 64 13.42 -0.37 6.22
CA PRO A 64 13.89 0.46 5.11
C PRO A 64 14.54 -0.32 3.96
N ALA A 65 15.20 -1.45 4.28
CA ALA A 65 15.79 -2.33 3.28
C ALA A 65 14.73 -2.95 2.36
N ALA A 66 13.59 -3.39 2.90
CA ALA A 66 12.50 -3.96 2.12
C ALA A 66 11.85 -2.90 1.22
N ARG A 67 11.66 -1.69 1.74
CA ARG A 67 11.17 -0.56 0.94
C ARG A 67 12.12 -0.22 -0.21
N ARG A 68 13.44 -0.22 0.04
CA ARG A 68 14.45 0.04 -1.00
C ARG A 68 14.39 -0.98 -2.13
N SER A 69 14.37 -2.28 -1.82
CA SER A 69 14.30 -3.32 -2.85
C SER A 69 13.01 -3.25 -3.66
N MET A 70 11.88 -2.91 -3.02
CA MET A 70 10.61 -2.69 -3.74
C MET A 70 10.70 -1.45 -4.66
N SER A 71 11.29 -0.35 -4.20
CA SER A 71 11.47 0.85 -5.03
C SER A 71 12.39 0.57 -6.23
N GLU A 72 13.49 -0.15 -6.03
CA GLU A 72 14.41 -0.56 -7.09
C GLU A 72 13.69 -1.38 -8.16
N LEU A 73 12.91 -2.39 -7.77
CA LEU A 73 12.11 -3.19 -8.69
C LEU A 73 11.12 -2.33 -9.51
N LEU A 74 10.43 -1.37 -8.88
CA LEU A 74 9.42 -0.54 -9.57
C LEU A 74 10.04 0.47 -10.53
N PHE A 75 11.13 1.12 -10.13
CA PHE A 75 11.78 2.12 -10.97
C PHE A 75 12.64 1.49 -12.05
N GLU A 76 13.44 0.48 -11.72
CA GLU A 76 14.38 -0.13 -12.67
C GLU A 76 13.74 -1.27 -13.46
N GLY A 77 12.91 -2.10 -12.82
CA GLY A 77 12.25 -3.23 -13.48
C GLY A 77 11.02 -2.84 -14.29
N TYR A 78 10.17 -1.94 -13.75
CA TYR A 78 8.90 -1.56 -14.37
C TYR A 78 8.86 -0.14 -14.95
N ALA A 79 9.92 0.65 -14.80
CA ALA A 79 10.01 2.04 -15.29
C ALA A 79 8.84 2.94 -14.85
N VAL A 80 8.36 2.74 -13.62
CA VAL A 80 7.24 3.52 -13.05
C VAL A 80 7.62 5.00 -12.92
N PRO A 81 6.77 5.96 -13.33
CA PRO A 81 7.10 7.39 -13.25
C PRO A 81 7.18 7.92 -11.81
N SER A 82 6.34 7.42 -10.91
CA SER A 82 6.33 7.80 -9.50
C SER A 82 5.67 6.71 -8.65
N VAL A 83 6.22 6.46 -7.46
CA VAL A 83 5.66 5.53 -6.46
C VAL A 83 5.28 6.26 -5.18
N SER A 84 4.14 5.91 -4.60
CA SER A 84 3.75 6.31 -3.24
C SER A 84 3.53 5.07 -2.37
N TYR A 85 3.91 5.17 -1.10
CA TYR A 85 3.67 4.11 -0.11
C TYR A 85 2.65 4.59 0.92
N GLY A 86 1.76 3.71 1.34
CA GLY A 86 0.84 4.02 2.43
C GLY A 86 0.31 2.79 3.13
N VAL A 87 -0.41 3.01 4.21
CA VAL A 87 -0.98 1.93 5.01
C VAL A 87 -2.46 1.79 4.67
N ASP A 88 -2.87 0.57 4.35
CA ASP A 88 -4.24 0.19 4.00
C ASP A 88 -5.30 0.68 5.00
N SER A 89 -5.01 0.57 6.29
CA SER A 89 -5.90 0.95 7.38
C SER A 89 -6.13 2.47 7.46
N LEU A 90 -5.11 3.28 7.15
CA LEU A 90 -5.23 4.74 7.08
C LEU A 90 -6.08 5.17 5.88
N PHE A 91 -5.91 4.48 4.74
CA PHE A 91 -6.74 4.71 3.55
C PHE A 91 -8.21 4.38 3.81
N SER A 92 -8.48 3.27 4.49
CA SER A 92 -9.83 2.90 4.92
C SER A 92 -10.45 3.93 5.87
N TYR A 93 -9.66 4.42 6.84
CA TYR A 93 -10.11 5.48 7.75
C TYR A 93 -10.49 6.76 7.00
N TYR A 94 -9.65 7.20 6.05
CA TYR A 94 -9.94 8.37 5.22
C TYR A 94 -11.21 8.19 4.37
N GLN A 95 -11.38 7.03 3.75
CA GLN A 95 -12.56 6.74 2.92
C GLN A 95 -13.87 6.71 3.73
N ASN A 96 -13.82 6.33 5.02
CA ASN A 96 -15.00 6.28 5.88
C ASN A 96 -15.49 7.67 6.34
N GLY A 97 -14.79 8.76 6.00
CA GLY A 97 -15.24 10.13 6.27
C GLY A 97 -15.42 10.45 7.76
N LEU A 98 -14.73 9.72 8.63
CA LEU A 98 -14.78 9.95 10.07
C LEU A 98 -14.09 11.29 10.38
N SER A 99 -14.78 12.12 11.17
CA SER A 99 -14.38 13.48 11.56
C SER A 99 -12.92 13.54 12.03
N PHE A 100 -12.14 14.41 11.38
CA PHE A 100 -10.69 14.58 11.51
C PHE A 100 -10.18 15.03 12.89
N ASP A 101 -11.00 15.02 13.93
CA ASP A 101 -10.57 15.45 15.27
C ASP A 101 -10.00 14.30 16.10
N GLY A 102 -10.42 13.05 15.83
CA GLY A 102 -9.87 11.88 16.50
C GLY A 102 -10.56 10.57 16.14
N GLY A 103 -9.93 9.45 16.51
CA GLY A 103 -10.49 8.11 16.28
C GLY A 103 -9.55 7.00 16.72
N LEU A 104 -10.03 5.76 16.62
CA LEU A 104 -9.22 4.56 16.83
C LEU A 104 -9.46 3.62 15.65
N ILE A 105 -8.39 3.29 14.94
CA ILE A 105 -8.43 2.29 13.88
C ILE A 105 -8.10 0.95 14.51
N VAL A 106 -8.97 -0.03 14.32
CA VAL A 106 -8.71 -1.44 14.63
C VAL A 106 -8.71 -2.19 13.31
N ALA A 107 -7.52 -2.56 12.86
CA ALA A 107 -7.26 -3.18 11.56
C ALA A 107 -6.76 -4.62 11.73
N PRO A 108 -7.69 -5.60 11.85
CA PRO A 108 -7.32 -7.01 11.82
C PRO A 108 -6.88 -7.40 10.40
N GLY A 109 -5.59 -7.66 10.23
CA GLY A 109 -4.97 -8.18 9.01
C GLY A 109 -4.65 -9.66 9.12
N HIS A 110 -4.17 -10.24 8.02
CA HIS A 110 -3.83 -11.67 7.96
C HIS A 110 -2.64 -12.05 8.86
N THR A 111 -1.62 -11.21 8.91
CA THR A 111 -0.36 -11.47 9.65
C THR A 111 -0.30 -10.76 11.01
N ALA A 112 -1.21 -9.83 11.26
CA ALA A 112 -1.15 -8.89 12.36
C ALA A 112 -2.49 -8.19 12.57
N THR A 113 -2.82 -7.83 13.82
CA THR A 113 -3.91 -6.88 14.09
C THR A 113 -3.32 -5.58 14.56
N HIS A 114 -3.52 -4.50 13.81
CA HIS A 114 -3.01 -3.18 14.17
C HIS A 114 -4.08 -2.36 14.90
N VAL A 115 -3.68 -1.69 15.97
CA VAL A 115 -4.51 -0.73 16.71
C VAL A 115 -3.81 0.62 16.64
N VAL A 116 -4.41 1.57 15.93
CA VAL A 116 -3.78 2.85 15.56
C VAL A 116 -4.67 3.99 16.06
N PRO A 117 -4.27 4.70 17.12
CA PRO A 117 -4.96 5.91 17.55
C PRO A 117 -4.77 7.04 16.52
N ILE A 118 -5.85 7.78 16.24
CA ILE A 118 -5.86 9.00 15.44
C ILE A 118 -6.14 10.17 16.37
N VAL A 119 -5.24 11.15 16.40
CA VAL A 119 -5.34 12.35 17.24
C VAL A 119 -5.14 13.58 16.36
N GLY A 120 -6.10 14.51 16.35
CA GLY A 120 -6.03 15.72 15.50
C GLY A 120 -5.86 15.40 14.02
N GLY A 121 -6.51 14.32 13.56
CA GLY A 121 -6.53 13.91 12.15
C GLY A 121 -5.25 13.23 11.67
N LYS A 122 -4.30 12.95 12.58
CA LYS A 122 -3.04 12.29 12.28
C LYS A 122 -2.91 10.99 13.08
N PRO A 123 -2.28 9.96 12.51
CA PRO A 123 -1.98 8.75 13.26
C PRO A 123 -0.89 9.02 14.31
N ASP A 124 -1.17 8.63 15.55
CA ASP A 124 -0.15 8.57 16.61
C ASP A 124 0.58 7.22 16.50
N ILE A 125 1.72 7.26 15.82
CA ILE A 125 2.55 6.10 15.51
C ILE A 125 3.25 5.57 16.78
N GLU A 126 3.56 6.43 17.75
CA GLU A 126 4.24 6.04 18.98
C GLU A 126 3.35 5.17 19.87
N GLN A 127 2.05 5.46 19.85
CA GLN A 127 1.04 4.70 20.61
C GLN A 127 0.39 3.55 19.81
N CYS A 128 0.82 3.32 18.57
CA CYS A 128 0.34 2.20 17.77
C CYS A 128 0.74 0.84 18.40
N LYS A 129 -0.18 -0.13 18.37
CA LYS A 129 0.06 -1.51 18.83
C LYS A 129 -0.22 -2.52 17.71
N ARG A 130 0.43 -3.68 17.81
CA ARG A 130 0.31 -4.84 16.91
C ARG A 130 0.04 -6.09 17.73
#